data_AF-A0A380E2F7-F1
#
_entry.id   AF-A0A380E2F7-F1
#
_cell.length_a   1.000
_cell.length_b   1.000
_cell.length_c   1.000
_cell.angle_alpha   90.00
_cell.angle_beta   90.00
_cell.angle_gamma   90.00
#
_symmetry.space_group_name_H-M   'P 1'
#
loop_
_entity.id
_entity.type
_entity.pdbx_description
1 polymer ?
#
loop_
_entity_poly.entity_id
_entity_poly.type
_entity_poly.pdbx_seq_one_letter_code
_entity_poly.pdbx_strand_id
1 'polypeptide(L)'
;MGWSDDIVTSYLDIDTLLPAIGQGALGIECRSDDEELLTLLSKVHNDEVAKCVTAERTFLAEMDGSCQVPIAGYATISDQKEIEFTGLIMTPDGKERFEYTMNGTDPVELGKKSE
;
A
#
# COMPACT_ATOMS: atom_id res chain seq x y z
N MET A 1 1.21 -4.74 -20.10
CA MET A 1 0.31 -4.85 -21.27
C MET A 1 0.84 -4.13 -22.52
N GLY A 2 1.86 -3.26 -22.42
CA GLY A 2 2.49 -2.63 -23.60
C GLY A 2 1.59 -1.64 -24.34
N TRP A 3 0.64 -1.04 -23.61
CA TRP A 3 -0.29 -0.05 -24.14
C TRP A 3 0.39 1.32 -24.24
N SER A 4 -0.04 2.18 -25.18
CA SER A 4 0.47 3.56 -25.30
C SER A 4 -0.04 4.41 -24.14
N ASP A 5 0.75 5.42 -23.75
CA ASP A 5 0.35 6.41 -22.75
C ASP A 5 -0.85 7.25 -23.21
N ASP A 6 -1.07 7.37 -24.53
CA ASP A 6 -2.21 8.10 -25.11
C ASP A 6 -3.58 7.46 -24.78
N ILE A 7 -3.60 6.23 -24.26
CA ILE A 7 -4.84 5.60 -23.77
C ILE A 7 -5.32 6.27 -22.47
N VAL A 8 -4.39 6.80 -21.65
CA VAL A 8 -4.71 7.46 -20.39
C VAL A 8 -5.03 8.93 -20.66
N THR A 9 -6.28 9.33 -20.47
CA THR A 9 -6.68 10.75 -20.61
C THR A 9 -6.01 11.63 -19.55
N SER A 10 -5.91 11.13 -18.32
CA SER A 10 -5.27 11.81 -17.20
C SER A 10 -4.90 10.80 -16.11
N TYR A 11 -3.73 10.98 -15.50
CA TYR A 11 -3.41 10.34 -14.22
C TYR A 11 -4.07 11.14 -13.10
N LEU A 12 -4.62 10.44 -12.11
CA LEU A 12 -5.25 11.07 -10.96
C LEU A 12 -4.21 11.23 -9.85
N ASP A 13 -4.10 12.44 -9.33
CA ASP A 13 -3.21 12.74 -8.21
C ASP A 13 -3.68 12.01 -6.94
N ILE A 14 -2.74 11.73 -6.05
CA ILE A 14 -2.97 10.99 -4.80
C ILE A 14 -4.01 11.71 -3.91
N ASP A 15 -3.96 13.05 -3.88
CA ASP A 15 -4.93 13.89 -3.15
C ASP A 15 -6.35 13.81 -3.73
N THR A 16 -6.47 13.42 -5.01
CA THR A 16 -7.77 13.25 -5.69
C THR A 16 -8.31 11.84 -5.54
N LEU A 17 -7.45 10.83 -5.71
CA LEU A 17 -7.82 9.42 -5.61
C LEU A 17 -6.68 8.63 -4.96
N LEU A 18 -6.83 8.37 -3.65
CA LEU A 18 -5.88 7.54 -2.93
C LEU A 18 -5.86 6.12 -3.52
N PRO A 19 -4.69 5.55 -3.86
CA PRO A 19 -4.59 4.22 -4.42
C PRO A 19 -5.16 3.12 -3.51
N ALA A 20 -5.61 2.03 -4.15
CA ALA A 20 -5.89 0.81 -3.42
C ALA A 20 -4.60 0.24 -2.80
N ILE A 21 -4.75 -0.46 -1.68
CA ILE A 21 -3.64 -1.07 -0.94
C ILE A 21 -2.87 -2.04 -1.83
N GLY A 22 -1.57 -1.83 -1.96
CA GLY A 22 -0.66 -2.61 -2.80
C GLY A 22 -0.79 -2.34 -4.31
N GLN A 23 -1.51 -1.31 -4.75
CA GLN A 23 -1.68 -1.02 -6.17
C GLN A 23 -0.33 -0.78 -6.85
N GLY A 24 -0.07 -1.53 -7.93
CA GLY A 24 1.20 -1.45 -8.68
C GLY A 24 2.32 -2.33 -8.13
N ALA A 25 2.17 -2.92 -6.94
CA ALA A 25 3.12 -3.88 -6.39
C ALA A 25 2.81 -5.32 -6.85
N LEU A 26 3.85 -6.13 -6.98
CA LEU A 26 3.74 -7.58 -7.21
C LEU A 26 4.32 -8.33 -6.02
N GLY A 27 3.49 -9.16 -5.40
CA GLY A 27 3.92 -10.14 -4.40
C GLY A 27 4.13 -11.51 -5.03
N ILE A 28 5.23 -12.19 -4.67
CA ILE A 28 5.49 -13.58 -5.08
C ILE A 28 5.37 -14.45 -3.84
N GLU A 29 4.41 -15.35 -3.84
CA GLU A 29 4.21 -16.31 -2.76
C GLU A 29 5.03 -17.59 -3.01
N CYS A 30 5.68 -18.10 -1.97
CA CYS A 30 6.39 -19.37 -2.00
C CYS A 30 6.29 -20.07 -0.65
N ARG A 31 6.72 -21.33 -0.57
CA ARG A 31 6.78 -22.05 0.71
C ARG A 31 7.87 -21.44 1.59
N SER A 32 7.60 -21.35 2.89
CA SER A 32 8.52 -20.78 3.87
C SER A 32 9.79 -21.59 4.09
N ASP A 33 9.80 -22.87 3.73
CA ASP A 33 10.94 -23.79 3.90
C ASP A 33 11.74 -24.03 2.60
N ASP A 34 11.42 -23.30 1.53
CA ASP A 34 12.11 -23.39 0.23
C ASP A 34 13.27 -22.37 0.15
N GLU A 35 14.36 -22.67 0.85
CA GLU A 35 15.54 -21.80 0.96
C GLU A 35 16.19 -21.47 -0.40
N GLU A 36 16.15 -22.41 -1.35
CA GLU A 36 16.67 -22.21 -2.70
C GLU A 36 15.87 -21.13 -3.43
N LEU A 37 14.53 -21.24 -3.39
CA LEU A 37 13.64 -20.27 -4.02
C LEU A 37 13.69 -18.91 -3.31
N LEU A 38 13.73 -18.88 -1.97
CA LEU A 38 13.87 -17.64 -1.20
C LEU A 38 15.16 -16.89 -1.57
N THR A 39 16.28 -17.62 -1.69
CA THR A 39 17.57 -17.05 -2.12
C THR A 39 17.46 -16.45 -3.52
N LEU A 40 16.76 -17.11 -4.45
CA LEU A 40 16.54 -16.57 -5.79
C LEU A 40 15.67 -15.30 -5.77
N LEU A 41 14.55 -15.33 -5.03
CA LEU A 41 13.59 -14.22 -4.97
C LEU A 41 14.17 -12.97 -4.31
N SER A 42 15.11 -13.13 -3.35
CA SER A 42 15.80 -12.00 -2.73
C SER A 42 16.49 -11.06 -3.73
N LYS A 43 16.90 -11.59 -4.91
CA LYS A 43 17.58 -10.80 -5.95
C LYS A 43 16.66 -9.84 -6.70
N VAL A 44 15.35 -10.09 -6.66
CA VAL A 44 14.32 -9.25 -7.30
C VAL A 44 13.43 -8.55 -6.28
N HIS A 45 13.70 -8.77 -4.99
CA HIS A 45 12.99 -8.12 -3.90
C HIS A 45 13.44 -6.66 -3.76
N ASN A 46 12.49 -5.78 -3.47
CA ASN A 46 12.75 -4.38 -3.17
C ASN A 46 12.25 -4.09 -1.74
N ASP A 47 13.19 -3.88 -0.83
CA ASP A 47 12.91 -3.67 0.60
C ASP A 47 12.08 -2.41 0.88
N GLU A 48 12.24 -1.36 0.07
CA GLU A 48 11.49 -0.11 0.23
C GLU A 48 10.03 -0.31 -0.15
N VAL A 49 9.77 -0.97 -1.29
CA VAL A 49 8.42 -1.35 -1.72
C VAL A 49 7.80 -2.30 -0.70
N ALA A 50 8.56 -3.28 -0.20
CA ALA A 50 8.07 -4.22 0.80
C ALA A 50 7.65 -3.53 2.10
N LYS A 51 8.41 -2.54 2.58
CA LYS A 51 8.03 -1.73 3.75
C LYS A 51 6.75 -0.94 3.51
N CYS A 52 6.63 -0.24 2.39
CA CYS A 52 5.42 0.50 2.04
C CYS A 52 4.19 -0.41 2.02
N VAL A 53 4.26 -1.50 1.26
CA VAL A 53 3.16 -2.48 1.14
C VAL A 53 2.86 -3.15 2.47
N THR A 54 3.85 -3.34 3.35
CA THR A 54 3.62 -3.87 4.70
C THR A 54 2.79 -2.91 5.54
N ALA A 55 3.04 -1.60 5.49
CA ALA A 55 2.23 -0.61 6.19
C ALA A 55 0.78 -0.61 5.68
N GLU A 56 0.61 -0.55 4.36
CA GLU A 56 -0.71 -0.56 3.71
C GLU A 56 -1.50 -1.83 4.04
N ARG A 57 -0.87 -3.01 3.95
CA ARG A 57 -1.53 -4.29 4.25
C ARG A 57 -1.83 -4.48 5.73
N THR A 58 -0.98 -3.93 6.61
CA THR A 58 -1.25 -3.94 8.05
C THR A 58 -2.50 -3.12 8.35
N PHE A 59 -2.63 -1.92 7.76
CA PHE A 59 -3.84 -1.12 7.86
C PHE A 59 -5.09 -1.86 7.36
N LEU A 60 -5.01 -2.53 6.21
CA LEU A 60 -6.12 -3.33 5.70
C LEU A 60 -6.56 -4.43 6.69
N ALA A 61 -5.60 -5.10 7.30
CA ALA A 61 -5.85 -6.18 8.25
C ALA A 61 -6.50 -5.69 9.54
N GLU A 62 -6.08 -4.53 10.05
CA GLU A 62 -6.62 -3.94 11.29
C GLU A 62 -8.04 -3.40 11.12
N MET A 63 -8.39 -2.91 9.93
CA MET A 63 -9.72 -2.36 9.65
C MET A 63 -10.80 -3.42 9.46
N ASP A 64 -10.47 -4.71 9.62
CA ASP A 64 -11.32 -5.87 9.33
C ASP A 64 -12.10 -5.69 8.02
N GLY A 65 -11.41 -5.07 7.05
CA GLY A 65 -11.98 -4.52 5.85
C GLY A 65 -12.47 -5.63 4.94
N SER A 66 -13.79 -5.81 4.84
CA SER A 66 -14.35 -6.65 3.77
C SER A 66 -14.21 -5.95 2.41
N CYS A 67 -14.24 -6.69 1.31
CA CYS A 67 -14.21 -6.16 -0.06
C CYS A 67 -15.33 -5.14 -0.40
N GLN A 68 -16.26 -4.89 0.53
CA GLN A 68 -17.38 -3.97 0.37
C GLN A 68 -17.16 -2.63 1.07
N VAL A 69 -16.08 -2.47 1.84
CA VAL A 69 -15.76 -1.21 2.51
C VAL A 69 -14.84 -0.41 1.58
N PRO A 70 -15.18 0.85 1.24
CA PRO A 70 -14.28 1.75 0.51
C PRO A 70 -13.05 2.11 1.35
N ILE A 71 -11.99 1.32 1.21
CA ILE A 71 -10.71 1.46 1.92
C ILE A 71 -9.61 1.69 0.89
N ALA A 72 -8.74 2.67 1.16
CA ALA A 72 -7.54 2.94 0.39
C ALA A 72 -6.36 3.16 1.32
N GLY A 73 -5.15 2.99 0.80
CA GLY A 73 -3.94 3.10 1.58
C GLY A 73 -2.73 3.18 0.68
N TYR A 74 -1.88 4.18 0.91
CA TYR A 74 -0.70 4.42 0.10
C TYR A 74 0.47 4.85 0.98
N ALA A 75 1.59 4.15 0.83
CA ALA A 75 2.83 4.44 1.53
C ALA A 75 3.98 4.77 0.56
N THR A 76 4.79 5.76 0.93
CA THR A 76 6.01 6.13 0.19
C THR A 76 7.20 6.24 1.15
N ILE A 77 8.41 6.16 0.61
CA ILE A 77 9.64 6.44 1.36
C ILE A 77 10.06 7.89 1.07
N SER A 78 10.17 8.69 2.12
CA SER A 78 10.64 10.08 2.04
C SER A 78 12.15 10.17 1.84
N ASP A 79 12.64 11.36 1.51
CA ASP A 79 14.08 11.65 1.39
C ASP A 79 14.85 11.37 2.69
N GLN A 80 14.18 11.43 3.84
CA GLN A 80 14.71 11.13 5.17
C GLN A 80 14.72 9.63 5.49
N LYS A 81 14.33 8.77 4.54
CA LYS A 81 14.18 7.31 4.70
C LYS A 81 13.13 6.90 5.73
N GLU A 82 12.11 7.74 5.90
CA GLU A 82 10.92 7.43 6.69
C GLU A 82 9.79 7.02 5.75
N ILE A 83 8.90 6.16 6.25
CA ILE A 83 7.68 5.78 5.55
C ILE A 83 6.64 6.85 5.86
N GLU A 84 6.13 7.50 4.81
CA GLU A 84 4.91 8.30 4.88
C GLU A 84 3.75 7.43 4.44
N PHE A 85 2.80 7.18 5.33
CA PHE A 85 1.62 6.37 5.06
C PHE A 85 0.36 7.22 5.18
N THR A 86 -0.49 7.17 4.16
CA THR A 86 -1.84 7.74 4.17
C THR A 86 -2.87 6.61 4.08
N GLY A 87 -3.78 6.55 5.05
CA GLY A 87 -4.89 5.60 5.11
C GLY A 87 -6.23 6.32 4.96
N LEU A 88 -7.19 5.67 4.29
CA LEU A 88 -8.50 6.24 4.00
C LEU A 88 -9.62 5.21 4.16
N ILE A 89 -10.71 5.63 4.79
CA ILE A 89 -11.99 4.92 4.80
C ILE A 89 -13.11 5.89 4.45
N MET A 90 -14.06 5.48 3.61
CA MET A 90 -15.23 6.30 3.31
C MET A 90 -16.52 5.48 3.28
N THR A 91 -17.65 6.16 3.47
CA THR A 91 -18.95 5.53 3.24
C THR A 91 -19.16 5.22 1.75
N PRO A 92 -19.91 4.17 1.38
CA PRO A 92 -20.16 3.83 -0.03
C PRO A 92 -20.83 4.94 -0.84
N ASP A 93 -21.54 5.87 -0.19
CA ASP A 93 -22.14 7.04 -0.83
C ASP A 93 -21.20 8.27 -0.89
N GLY A 94 -19.96 8.13 -0.40
CA GLY A 94 -18.92 9.15 -0.41
C GLY A 94 -19.16 10.35 0.50
N LYS A 95 -20.20 10.32 1.35
CA LYS A 95 -20.56 11.46 2.21
C LYS A 95 -19.66 11.61 3.43
N GLU A 96 -19.17 10.52 3.98
CA GLU A 96 -18.25 10.52 5.11
C GLU A 96 -16.91 9.95 4.67
N ARG A 97 -15.84 10.62 5.09
CA ARG A 97 -14.47 10.33 4.69
C ARG A 97 -13.56 10.53 5.90
N PHE A 98 -12.83 9.47 6.26
CA PHE A 98 -11.82 9.47 7.32
C PHE A 98 -10.48 9.21 6.65
N GLU A 99 -9.58 10.17 6.76
CA GLU A 99 -8.22 10.09 6.22
C GLU A 99 -7.24 10.54 7.28
N TYR A 100 -6.09 9.86 7.34
CA TYR A 100 -4.97 10.30 8.16
C TYR A 100 -3.65 10.01 7.45
N THR A 101 -2.64 10.81 7.77
CA THR A 101 -1.27 10.63 7.29
C THR A 101 -0.32 10.56 8.49
N MET A 102 0.61 9.61 8.45
CA MET A 102 1.64 9.46 9.47
C MET A 102 3.01 9.18 8.85
N ASN A 103 4.04 9.55 9.61
CA ASN A 103 5.43 9.30 9.27
C ASN A 103 6.07 8.41 10.34
N GLY A 104 6.93 7.47 9.92
CA GLY A 104 7.62 6.59 10.85
C GLY A 104 8.57 5.62 10.15
N THR A 105 9.29 4.83 10.93
CA THR A 105 10.28 3.88 10.40
C THR A 105 9.82 2.43 10.46
N ASP A 106 8.80 2.14 11.27
CA ASP A 106 8.22 0.81 11.42
C ASP A 106 6.89 0.72 10.64
N PRO A 107 6.84 -0.10 9.56
CA PRO A 107 5.64 -0.22 8.74
C PRO A 107 4.46 -0.83 9.50
N VAL A 108 4.71 -1.75 10.45
CA VAL A 108 3.63 -2.42 11.18
C VAL A 108 2.98 -1.45 12.16
N GLU A 109 3.77 -0.66 12.88
CA GLU A 109 3.24 0.38 13.77
C GLU A 109 2.44 1.43 13.02
N LEU A 110 2.89 1.83 11.82
CA LEU A 110 2.17 2.77 10.97
C LEU A 110 0.82 2.24 10.50
N GLY A 111 0.75 0.95 10.13
CA GLY A 111 -0.51 0.34 9.72
C GLY A 111 -1.49 0.10 10.88
N LYS A 112 -1.00 -0.03 12.11
CA LYS A 112 -1.85 -0.28 13.30
C LYS A 112 -2.48 0.95 13.92
N LYS A 113 -1.85 2.11 13.78
CA LYS A 113 -2.36 3.36 14.35
C LYS A 113 -3.49 3.92 13.49
N SER A 114 -4.69 3.43 13.71
CA SER A 114 -5.94 4.02 13.23
C SER A 114 -6.65 4.66 14.43
N GLU A 115 -6.23 5.85 14.85
CA GLU A 115 -7.02 6.68 15.79
C GLU A 115 -7.76 7.78 15.02
#